data_AF-A0A1Q7BBU3-F1
#
_entry.id   AF-A0A1Q7BBU3-F1
#
_cell.length_a   1.000
_cell.length_b   1.000
_cell.length_c   1.000
_cell.angle_alpha   90.00
_cell.angle_beta   90.00
_cell.angle_gamma   90.00
#
_symmetry.space_group_name_H-M   'P 1'
#
loop_
_entity.id
_entity.type
_entity.pdbx_description
1 polymer ?
#
loop_
_entity_poly.entity_id
_entity_poly.type
_entity_poly.pdbx_seq_one_letter_code
_entity_poly.pdbx_strand_id
1 'polypeptide(L)'
;MRSDIIETFQGMLVQCFSQTIENLFGRPVKEQLIRILAEHKIPKSEIGARFDDVARVLTDVFGSSSRLLIFKTVVELYEEYSVRATFGFYDSLKDQILYLRERVLADIIKPRHSPTIDDSIYVTGPRRIG
;
A
#
# COMPACT_ATOMS: atom_id res chain seq x y z
N MET A 1 7.78 -6.01 17.12
CA MET A 1 8.72 -5.26 16.27
C MET A 1 8.75 -5.74 14.82
N ARG A 2 9.23 -6.95 14.49
CA ARG A 2 9.23 -7.44 13.09
C ARG A 2 7.81 -7.61 12.53
N SER A 3 6.88 -8.16 13.32
CA SER A 3 5.46 -8.29 12.93
C SER A 3 4.83 -6.93 12.66
N ASP A 4 5.05 -5.94 13.52
CA ASP A 4 4.50 -4.58 13.37
C ASP A 4 4.98 -3.89 12.09
N ILE A 5 6.26 -4.09 11.71
CA ILE A 5 6.80 -3.57 10.45
C ILE A 5 6.14 -4.27 9.24
N ILE A 6 5.90 -5.58 9.32
CA ILE A 6 5.21 -6.34 8.26
C ILE A 6 3.76 -5.86 8.12
N GLU A 7 3.05 -5.69 9.23
CA GLU A 7 1.67 -5.20 9.23
C GLU A 7 1.60 -3.78 8.66
N THR A 8 2.53 -2.91 9.05
CA THR A 8 2.65 -1.55 8.49
C THR A 8 2.89 -1.61 6.98
N PHE A 9 3.82 -2.46 6.52
CA PHE A 9 4.12 -2.64 5.10
C PHE A 9 2.91 -3.11 4.30
N GLN A 10 2.18 -4.11 4.82
CA GLN A 10 0.94 -4.59 4.20
C GLN A 10 -0.12 -3.49 4.17
N GLY A 11 -0.27 -2.72 5.25
CA GLY A 11 -1.18 -1.58 5.31
C GLY A 11 -0.85 -0.50 4.27
N MET A 12 0.43 -0.16 4.11
CA MET A 12 0.88 0.79 3.09
C MET A 12 0.62 0.28 1.68
N LEU A 13 0.87 -1.00 1.41
CA LEU A 13 0.54 -1.60 0.10
C LEU A 13 -0.97 -1.50 -0.22
N VAL A 14 -1.85 -1.75 0.76
CA VAL A 14 -3.31 -1.57 0.59
C VAL A 14 -3.67 -0.11 0.34
N GLN A 15 -3.00 0.83 1.03
CA GLN A 15 -3.22 2.26 0.87
C GLN A 15 -2.79 2.74 -0.52
N CYS A 16 -1.56 2.45 -0.95
CA CYS A 16 -1.06 2.75 -2.29
C CYS A 16 -2.00 2.17 -3.35
N PHE A 17 -2.35 0.89 -3.23
CA PHE A 17 -3.30 0.26 -4.16
C PHE A 17 -4.63 1.00 -4.27
N SER A 18 -5.23 1.31 -3.12
CA SER A 18 -6.52 2.02 -3.07
C SER A 18 -6.42 3.41 -3.70
N GLN A 19 -5.32 4.13 -3.44
CA GLN A 19 -5.07 5.45 -3.98
C GLN A 19 -4.82 5.41 -5.49
N THR A 20 -4.02 4.45 -5.97
CA THR A 20 -3.75 4.27 -7.39
C THR A 20 -5.06 4.03 -8.16
N ILE A 21 -5.97 3.18 -7.65
CA ILE A 21 -7.26 2.94 -8.30
C ILE A 21 -8.12 4.21 -8.34
N GLU A 22 -8.23 4.92 -7.21
CA GLU A 22 -9.01 6.17 -7.16
C GLU A 22 -8.45 7.23 -8.10
N ASN A 23 -7.12 7.34 -8.20
CA ASN A 23 -6.45 8.28 -9.09
C ASN A 23 -6.64 7.94 -10.59
N LEU A 24 -6.60 6.65 -10.95
CA LEU A 24 -6.68 6.21 -12.34
C LEU A 24 -8.11 6.12 -12.86
N PHE A 25 -9.03 5.63 -12.02
CA PHE A 25 -10.36 5.21 -12.45
C PHE A 25 -11.50 5.87 -11.65
N GLY A 26 -11.16 6.63 -10.61
CA GLY A 26 -12.13 7.29 -9.73
C GLY A 26 -12.67 6.39 -8.62
N ARG A 27 -13.32 7.03 -7.65
CA ARG A 27 -13.89 6.37 -6.46
C ARG A 27 -14.90 5.26 -6.76
N PRO A 28 -15.85 5.39 -7.71
CA PRO A 28 -16.83 4.34 -7.98
C PRO A 28 -16.17 3.02 -8.42
N VAL A 29 -15.15 3.10 -9.28
CA VAL A 29 -14.40 1.92 -9.74
C VAL A 29 -13.61 1.30 -8.60
N LYS A 30 -13.00 2.11 -7.72
CA LYS A 30 -12.38 1.59 -6.50
C LYS A 30 -13.35 0.78 -5.66
N GLU A 31 -14.52 1.32 -5.36
CA GLU A 31 -15.51 0.63 -4.53
C GLU A 31 -15.98 -0.67 -5.16
N GLN A 32 -16.23 -0.68 -6.48
CA GLN A 32 -16.60 -1.87 -7.22
C GLN A 32 -15.49 -2.92 -7.21
N LEU A 33 -14.24 -2.51 -7.44
CA LEU A 33 -13.09 -3.41 -7.47
C LEU A 33 -12.86 -4.05 -6.10
N ILE A 34 -12.97 -3.29 -5.01
CA ILE A 34 -12.88 -3.83 -3.64
C ILE A 34 -14.00 -4.86 -3.38
N ARG A 35 -15.21 -4.66 -3.91
CA ARG A 35 -16.29 -5.66 -3.84
C ARG A 35 -15.95 -6.92 -4.63
N ILE A 36 -15.45 -6.78 -5.86
CA ILE A 36 -15.03 -7.92 -6.69
C ILE A 36 -13.94 -8.74 -5.97
N LEU A 37 -12.93 -8.09 -5.39
CA LEU A 37 -11.92 -8.79 -4.60
C LEU A 37 -12.53 -9.57 -3.43
N ALA A 38 -13.51 -8.99 -2.73
CA ALA A 38 -14.22 -9.66 -1.64
C ALA A 38 -15.04 -10.88 -2.13
N GLU A 39 -15.70 -10.77 -3.29
CA GLU A 39 -16.41 -11.88 -3.95
C GLU A 39 -15.44 -13.02 -4.30
N HIS A 40 -14.21 -12.68 -4.70
CA HIS A 40 -13.09 -13.59 -4.92
C HIS A 40 -12.37 -14.04 -3.63
N LYS A 41 -12.99 -13.87 -2.45
CA LYS A 41 -12.46 -14.29 -1.14
C LYS A 41 -11.16 -13.58 -0.75
N ILE A 42 -11.00 -12.33 -1.16
CA ILE A 42 -9.91 -11.43 -0.75
C ILE A 42 -10.55 -10.19 -0.09
N PRO A 43 -10.86 -10.25 1.22
CA PRO A 43 -11.36 -9.08 1.94
C PRO A 43 -10.28 -7.98 1.99
N LYS A 44 -10.70 -6.73 2.21
CA LYS A 44 -9.79 -5.56 2.24
C LYS A 44 -8.58 -5.75 3.18
N SER A 45 -8.78 -6.42 4.31
CA SER A 45 -7.72 -6.73 5.29
C SER A 45 -6.64 -7.68 4.76
N GLU A 46 -6.95 -8.50 3.77
CA GLU A 46 -6.02 -9.48 3.19
C GLU A 46 -5.29 -9.00 1.94
N ILE A 47 -5.73 -7.88 1.33
CA ILE A 47 -5.18 -7.37 0.07
C ILE A 47 -3.65 -7.23 0.13
N GLY A 48 -3.11 -6.69 1.23
CA GLY A 48 -1.67 -6.49 1.38
C GLY A 48 -0.89 -7.80 1.53
N ALA A 49 -1.47 -8.80 2.19
CA ALA A 49 -0.83 -10.11 2.39
C ALA A 49 -0.92 -10.99 1.14
N ARG A 50 -1.96 -10.82 0.33
CA ARG A 50 -2.30 -11.66 -0.83
C ARG A 50 -2.23 -10.89 -2.14
N PHE A 51 -1.30 -9.95 -2.26
CA PHE A 51 -1.26 -9.04 -3.40
C PHE A 51 -1.00 -9.74 -4.75
N ASP A 52 -0.34 -10.92 -4.75
CA ASP A 52 -0.20 -11.76 -5.94
C ASP A 52 -1.57 -12.31 -6.41
N ASP A 53 -2.45 -12.70 -5.48
CA ASP A 53 -3.81 -13.13 -5.80
C ASP A 53 -4.65 -11.94 -6.30
N VAL A 54 -4.47 -10.76 -5.70
CA VAL A 54 -5.10 -9.50 -6.16
C VAL A 54 -4.70 -9.21 -7.60
N ALA A 55 -3.41 -9.32 -7.95
CA ALA A 55 -2.92 -9.12 -9.31
C ALA A 55 -3.56 -10.08 -10.32
N ARG A 56 -3.79 -11.34 -9.94
CA ARG A 56 -4.49 -12.33 -10.78
C ARG A 56 -5.95 -11.94 -10.99
N VAL A 57 -6.69 -11.64 -9.93
CA VAL A 57 -8.10 -11.20 -10.04
C VAL A 57 -8.21 -9.95 -10.91
N LEU A 58 -7.30 -8.98 -10.75
CA LEU A 58 -7.25 -7.80 -11.61
C LEU A 58 -7.02 -8.14 -13.07
N THR A 59 -6.14 -9.11 -13.36
CA THR A 59 -5.88 -9.57 -14.72
C THR A 59 -7.12 -10.24 -15.31
N ASP A 60 -7.88 -11.00 -14.52
CA ASP A 60 -9.12 -11.62 -14.98
C ASP A 60 -10.21 -10.58 -15.30
N VAL A 61 -10.28 -9.50 -14.51
CA VAL A 61 -11.32 -8.46 -14.65
C VAL A 61 -10.98 -7.40 -15.71
N PHE A 62 -9.73 -6.94 -15.72
CA PHE A 62 -9.27 -5.82 -16.58
C PHE A 62 -8.36 -6.26 -17.73
N GLY A 63 -8.05 -7.54 -17.85
CA GLY A 63 -7.09 -8.04 -18.82
C GLY A 63 -5.70 -7.44 -18.62
N SER A 64 -4.98 -7.26 -19.72
CA SER A 64 -3.61 -6.72 -19.74
C SER A 64 -3.50 -5.31 -19.13
N SER A 65 -4.58 -4.54 -19.08
CA SER A 65 -4.60 -3.19 -18.50
C SER A 65 -4.37 -3.17 -16.99
N SER A 66 -4.64 -4.29 -16.30
CA SER A 66 -4.33 -4.47 -14.88
C SER A 66 -2.85 -4.22 -14.56
N ARG A 67 -1.95 -4.50 -15.52
CA ARG A 67 -0.51 -4.34 -15.35
C ARG A 67 -0.10 -2.92 -15.01
N LEU A 68 -0.78 -1.92 -15.61
CA LEU A 68 -0.53 -0.51 -15.33
C LEU A 68 -0.90 -0.14 -13.89
N LEU A 69 -2.04 -0.65 -13.42
CA LEU A 69 -2.49 -0.43 -12.05
C LEU A 69 -1.47 -1.01 -11.06
N ILE A 70 -1.10 -2.29 -11.23
CA ILE A 70 -0.17 -2.97 -10.34
C ILE A 70 1.21 -2.28 -10.38
N PHE A 71 1.70 -1.91 -11.57
CA PHE A 71 2.97 -1.20 -11.73
C PHE A 71 2.98 0.12 -10.97
N LYS A 72 1.96 0.97 -11.17
CA LYS A 72 1.86 2.24 -10.46
C LYS A 72 1.76 2.05 -8.94
N THR A 73 1.02 1.06 -8.47
CA THR A 73 0.94 0.75 -7.04
C THR A 73 2.31 0.39 -6.45
N VAL A 74 3.11 -0.42 -7.14
CA VAL A 74 4.46 -0.78 -6.64
C VAL A 74 5.40 0.42 -6.68
N VAL A 75 5.33 1.27 -7.71
CA VAL A 75 6.10 2.52 -7.77
C VAL A 75 5.72 3.44 -6.60
N GLU A 76 4.42 3.65 -6.35
CA GLU A 76 3.93 4.45 -5.22
C GLU A 76 4.40 3.87 -3.87
N LEU A 77 4.42 2.54 -3.73
CA LEU A 77 4.94 1.90 -2.52
C LEU A 77 6.44 2.15 -2.30
N TYR A 78 7.24 2.11 -3.37
CA TYR A 78 8.66 2.44 -3.30
C TYR A 78 8.87 3.90 -2.88
N GLU A 79 8.10 4.83 -3.46
CA GLU A 79 8.11 6.25 -3.09
C GLU A 79 7.68 6.47 -1.63
N GLU A 80 6.68 5.74 -1.15
CA GLU A 80 6.21 5.80 0.24
C GLU A 80 7.33 5.43 1.21
N TYR A 81 8.19 4.47 0.87
CA TYR A 81 9.35 4.10 1.67
C TYR A 81 10.62 4.91 1.34
N SER A 82 10.53 5.94 0.50
CA SER A 82 11.68 6.73 0.05
C SER A 82 12.79 5.87 -0.59
N VAL A 83 12.42 4.72 -1.15
CA VAL A 83 13.33 3.81 -1.85
C VAL A 83 13.17 4.06 -3.34
N ARG A 84 14.29 4.30 -4.04
CA ARG A 84 14.25 4.49 -5.50
C ARG A 84 13.83 3.20 -6.21
N ALA A 85 12.76 3.26 -6.99
CA ALA A 85 12.40 2.20 -7.93
C ALA A 85 13.45 2.11 -9.05
N THR A 86 14.04 0.93 -9.23
CA THR A 86 15.04 0.66 -10.28
C THR A 86 14.57 -0.39 -11.30
N PHE A 87 13.30 -0.81 -11.18
CA PHE A 87 12.64 -1.76 -12.05
C PHE A 87 11.77 -1.04 -13.09
N GLY A 88 11.58 -1.69 -14.23
CA GLY A 88 10.73 -1.26 -15.34
C GLY A 88 9.37 -1.95 -15.37
N PHE A 89 8.58 -1.59 -16.36
CA PHE A 89 7.20 -2.05 -16.52
C PHE A 89 7.08 -3.56 -16.73
N TYR A 90 8.08 -4.22 -17.30
CA TYR A 90 8.05 -5.65 -17.63
C TYR A 90 8.65 -6.54 -16.54
N ASP A 91 9.31 -5.95 -15.53
CA ASP A 91 9.94 -6.71 -14.44
C ASP A 91 8.90 -7.36 -13.51
N SER A 92 9.29 -8.44 -12.86
CA SER A 92 8.44 -9.16 -11.90
C SER A 92 8.10 -8.29 -10.70
N LEU A 93 6.89 -7.70 -10.69
CA LEU A 93 6.43 -6.82 -9.61
C LEU A 93 6.31 -7.55 -8.26
N LYS A 94 6.01 -8.85 -8.30
CA LYS A 94 5.99 -9.70 -7.11
C LYS A 94 7.36 -9.71 -6.42
N ASP A 95 8.41 -9.91 -7.20
CA ASP A 95 9.78 -9.92 -6.67
C ASP A 95 10.20 -8.53 -6.19
N GLN A 96 9.74 -7.46 -6.85
CA GLN A 96 9.99 -6.09 -6.40
C GLN A 96 9.30 -5.76 -5.06
N ILE A 97 8.09 -6.25 -4.82
CA ILE A 97 7.41 -6.10 -3.52
C ILE A 97 8.17 -6.88 -2.44
N LEU A 98 8.58 -8.12 -2.74
CA LEU A 98 9.34 -8.94 -1.79
C LEU A 98 10.67 -8.30 -1.42
N TYR A 99 11.43 -7.84 -2.42
CA TYR A 99 12.69 -7.15 -2.22
C TYR A 99 12.52 -5.90 -1.35
N LEU A 100 11.52 -5.05 -1.63
CA LEU A 100 11.27 -3.87 -0.82
C LEU A 100 10.92 -4.26 0.62
N ARG A 101 10.09 -5.27 0.83
CA ARG A 101 9.73 -5.77 2.16
C ARG A 101 10.96 -6.22 2.95
N GLU A 102 11.84 -6.99 2.33
CA GLU A 102 13.08 -7.48 2.95
C GLU A 102 13.99 -6.32 3.33
N ARG A 103 14.13 -5.33 2.45
CA ARG A 103 14.91 -4.12 2.72
C ARG A 103 14.32 -3.28 3.85
N VAL A 104 13.00 -3.07 3.87
CA VAL A 104 12.29 -2.37 4.97
C VAL A 104 12.54 -3.06 6.30
N LEU A 105 12.57 -4.40 6.33
CA LEU A 105 12.84 -5.18 7.53
C LEU A 105 14.31 -5.14 7.97
N ALA A 106 15.24 -5.11 7.02
CA ALA A 106 16.67 -5.06 7.29
C ALA A 106 17.11 -3.68 7.81
N ASP A 107 16.63 -2.62 7.16
CA ASP A 107 17.05 -1.25 7.41
C ASP A 107 16.09 -0.48 8.35
N ILE A 108 14.99 -1.11 8.79
CA ILE A 108 13.94 -0.51 9.65
C ILE A 108 13.42 0.81 9.06
N ILE A 109 13.10 0.77 7.76
CA ILE A 109 12.64 1.96 7.02
C ILE A 109 11.19 2.26 7.41
N LYS A 110 10.92 3.51 7.79
CA LYS A 110 9.55 3.98 8.06
C LYS A 110 8.92 4.57 6.78
N PRO A 111 7.62 4.34 6.55
CA PRO A 111 6.92 5.00 5.45
C PRO A 111 6.80 6.51 5.75
N ARG A 112 6.82 7.33 4.69
CA ARG A 112 6.79 8.80 4.78
C ARG A 112 5.57 9.34 5.52
N HIS A 113 4.43 8.67 5.36
CA HIS A 113 3.16 9.07 5.96
C HIS A 113 2.78 8.16 7.12
N SER A 114 3.74 7.51 7.80
CA SER A 114 3.44 6.87 9.08
C SER A 114 2.87 7.92 10.03
N PRO A 115 1.73 7.68 10.69
CA PRO A 115 1.28 8.59 11.75
C PRO A 115 2.37 8.60 12.82
N THR A 116 3.11 9.70 12.89
CA THR A 116 4.02 9.99 14.00
C THR A 116 3.15 10.02 15.26
N ILE A 117 3.44 9.14 16.21
CA ILE A 117 2.85 9.18 17.57
C ILE A 117 3.46 10.37 18.36
N ASP A 118 3.74 11.49 17.69
CA ASP A 118 4.48 12.61 18.27
C ASP A 118 3.97 13.95 17.76
N ASP A 119 2.65 14.16 17.86
CA ASP A 119 2.02 15.49 17.79
C ASP A 119 0.99 15.71 18.91
N SER A 120 0.97 14.84 19.94
CA SER A 120 0.02 14.94 21.06
C SER A 120 0.63 15.41 22.39
N ILE A 121 1.88 15.91 22.41
CA ILE A 121 2.55 16.37 23.64
C ILE A 121 2.90 17.87 23.65
N TYR A 122 1.99 18.75 23.22
CA TYR A 122 2.02 20.17 23.60
C TYR A 122 0.63 20.77 23.87
N VAL A 123 -0.23 20.06 24.62
CA VAL A 123 -1.36 20.72 25.30
C VAL A 123 -1.31 20.41 26.79
N THR A 124 -0.40 21.07 27.50
CA THR A 124 -0.47 21.29 28.95
C THR A 124 0.34 22.56 29.24
N GLY A 125 -0.17 23.65 29.80
CA GLY A 125 -1.46 24.02 30.42
C GLY A 125 -1.40 25.55 30.68
N PRO A 126 -1.81 26.08 31.84
CA PRO A 126 -3.04 25.89 32.61
C PRO A 126 -3.95 27.15 32.56
N ARG A 127 -5.19 27.00 33.05
CA ARG A 127 -6.10 28.12 33.39
C ARG A 127 -5.41 29.19 34.24
N ARG A 128 -5.63 30.47 33.91
CA ARG A 128 -5.83 31.51 34.93
C ARG A 128 -7.05 32.36 34.62
N ILE A 129 -7.93 32.37 35.62
CA ILE A 129 -9.07 33.24 35.81
C ILE A 129 -8.51 34.57 36.32
N GLY A 130 -8.97 35.69 35.77
CA GLY A 130 -8.67 37.04 36.21
C GLY A 130 -9.55 38.02 35.45
#